data_AF-A0A2X3IFZ3-F1
#
_entry.id   AF-A0A2X3IFZ3-F1
#
_cell.length_a   1.000
_cell.length_b   1.000
_cell.length_c   1.000
_cell.angle_alpha   90.00
_cell.angle_beta   90.00
_cell.angle_gamma   90.00
#
_symmetry.space_group_name_H-M   'P 1'
#
loop_
_entity.id
_entity.type
_entity.pdbx_description
1 polymer ?
#
loop_
_entity_poly.entity_id
_entity_poly.type
_entity_poly.pdbx_seq_one_letter_code
_entity_poly.pdbx_strand_id
1 'polypeptide(L)'
;MNKYRYFDYYQMTEIFDNLYEKSKNNKRFNKLHGIIASENNIKLAFRMIKTNHGSKTSGIDKMTIKDIKETDIENYIPKIKERLENYKSKKIRRVWIPKGINDRRPLGIPTIEDRIIQQAIKQVIEPICEAKFHNHSYGFRPNRSTAHALARVNYLINQAGFYYTVDLDIKSFFDNVNHNKSNVYRALNNSRLKKVFIVRYADDIKIMCKSYNEAKRILIASKRWLSIRLGLDVSDEKTKIINLRKQYSEFLGFKIKAKRKGKTLMGYYSHSRIKNKNVLKIQNEISQKVKMVQKYPTCENVNSLNSLILGTQLYFRYATHMIYDIDKIAYSVKRLMHSRFKGISKYKIPTETTKTYEKLYSGCRAKTWIIKGLPIYPLSYVQHKSAMSFTQDICDYTKSGRNKSTKRLINETEYSIKLLSKNYIKNRSVEYNDNRISRASMCLMNCEITKLELDIDTLHCHHVTPVQYGGDDKYSNLLIVHKDIHKLIHATQKETIEKYIYLVKNKKSLNKINKLRGFCKLEKLNIIL
;
A
#
# COMPACT_ATOMS: atom_id res chain seq x y z
N MET A 1 -6.59 1.87 -4.40
CA MET A 1 -8.00 1.60 -4.05
C MET A 1 -8.07 1.36 -2.54
N ASN A 2 -9.01 2.00 -1.83
CA ASN A 2 -9.01 2.00 -0.37
C ASN A 2 -9.55 0.66 0.16
N LYS A 3 -8.76 -0.07 0.96
CA LYS A 3 -9.09 -1.44 1.41
C LYS A 3 -10.42 -1.54 2.16
N TYR A 4 -10.84 -0.46 2.83
CA TYR A 4 -12.08 -0.39 3.62
C TYR A 4 -13.35 -0.43 2.78
N ARG A 5 -13.30 0.02 1.52
CA ARG A 5 -14.47 -0.09 0.64
C ARG A 5 -14.89 -1.54 0.44
N TYR A 6 -13.93 -2.46 0.46
CA TYR A 6 -14.25 -3.87 0.39
C TYR A 6 -14.99 -4.33 1.66
N PHE A 7 -14.71 -3.77 2.84
CA PHE A 7 -15.46 -4.13 4.06
C PHE A 7 -16.94 -3.77 3.91
N ASP A 8 -17.23 -2.62 3.31
CA ASP A 8 -18.61 -2.22 3.02
C ASP A 8 -19.24 -3.13 1.95
N TYR A 9 -18.51 -3.45 0.88
CA TYR A 9 -19.03 -4.28 -0.22
C TYR A 9 -19.43 -5.68 0.25
N TYR A 10 -18.64 -6.26 1.14
CA TYR A 10 -18.90 -7.57 1.72
C TYR A 10 -19.61 -7.47 3.08
N GLN A 11 -20.18 -6.31 3.45
CA GLN A 11 -21.00 -6.14 4.67
C GLN A 11 -20.30 -6.53 5.99
N MET A 12 -18.97 -6.37 6.05
CA MET A 12 -18.15 -6.72 7.22
C MET A 12 -17.86 -5.53 8.14
N THR A 13 -18.13 -4.29 7.71
CA THR A 13 -17.77 -3.07 8.45
C THR A 13 -18.37 -3.05 9.86
N GLU A 14 -19.67 -3.26 10.00
CA GLU A 14 -20.35 -3.23 11.32
C GLU A 14 -19.83 -4.34 12.25
N ILE A 15 -19.52 -5.51 11.68
CA ILE A 15 -18.94 -6.64 12.42
C ILE A 15 -17.55 -6.28 12.96
N PHE A 16 -16.68 -5.72 12.11
CA PHE A 16 -15.33 -5.35 12.51
C PHE A 16 -15.30 -4.19 13.51
N ASP A 17 -16.19 -3.20 13.36
CA ASP A 17 -16.36 -2.11 14.33
C ASP A 17 -16.79 -2.65 15.70
N ASN A 18 -17.74 -3.59 15.72
CA ASN A 18 -18.20 -4.23 16.95
C ASN A 18 -17.08 -5.03 17.62
N LEU A 19 -16.27 -5.78 16.85
CA LEU A 19 -15.10 -6.49 17.38
C LEU A 19 -14.08 -5.53 18.00
N TYR A 20 -13.82 -4.40 17.34
CA TYR A 20 -12.92 -3.37 17.85
C TYR A 20 -13.44 -2.76 19.17
N GLU A 21 -14.69 -2.33 19.23
CA GLU A 21 -15.29 -1.74 20.44
C GLU A 21 -15.36 -2.75 21.60
N LYS A 22 -15.73 -4.01 21.33
CA LYS A 22 -15.71 -5.07 22.34
C LYS A 22 -14.29 -5.30 22.88
N SER A 23 -13.28 -5.30 22.00
CA SER A 23 -11.89 -5.47 22.40
C SER A 23 -11.42 -4.31 23.26
N LYS A 24 -11.71 -3.07 22.85
CA LYS A 24 -11.42 -1.85 23.61
C LYS A 24 -11.94 -1.94 25.05
N ASN A 25 -13.17 -2.44 25.21
CA ASN A 25 -13.83 -2.69 26.50
C ASN A 25 -13.40 -3.98 27.23
N ASN A 26 -12.27 -4.59 26.83
CA ASN A 26 -11.69 -5.79 27.44
C ASN A 26 -12.61 -7.04 27.45
N LYS A 27 -13.58 -7.13 26.52
CA LYS A 27 -14.43 -8.33 26.42
C LYS A 27 -13.64 -9.53 25.90
N ARG A 28 -14.00 -10.72 26.38
CA ARG A 28 -13.44 -12.00 25.91
C ARG A 28 -14.14 -12.45 24.62
N PHE A 29 -13.39 -13.04 23.70
CA PHE A 29 -13.89 -13.53 22.42
C PHE A 29 -13.79 -15.05 22.37
N ASN A 30 -14.95 -15.73 22.41
CA ASN A 30 -14.99 -17.20 22.48
C ASN A 30 -15.54 -17.84 21.19
N LYS A 31 -16.22 -17.08 20.32
CA LYS A 31 -16.91 -17.59 19.12
C LYS A 31 -16.54 -16.79 17.87
N LEU A 32 -15.24 -16.73 17.55
CA LEU A 32 -14.76 -16.05 16.33
C LEU A 32 -14.88 -16.89 15.07
N HIS A 33 -14.91 -18.23 15.19
CA HIS A 33 -14.92 -19.15 14.05
C HIS A 33 -16.09 -18.88 13.10
N GLY A 34 -17.31 -18.69 13.61
CA GLY A 34 -18.48 -18.38 12.78
C GLY A 34 -18.33 -17.08 11.96
N ILE A 35 -17.62 -16.07 12.49
CA ILE A 35 -17.33 -14.84 11.75
C ILE A 35 -16.25 -15.12 10.69
N ILE A 36 -15.21 -15.88 11.05
CA ILE A 36 -14.11 -16.25 10.15
C ILE A 36 -14.64 -17.05 8.95
N ALA A 37 -15.50 -18.04 9.19
CA ALA A 37 -16.09 -18.93 8.19
C ALA A 37 -17.33 -18.34 7.48
N SER A 38 -17.75 -17.12 7.85
CA SER A 38 -18.85 -16.45 7.16
C SER A 38 -18.51 -16.27 5.67
N GLU A 39 -19.51 -16.48 4.82
CA GLU A 39 -19.35 -16.42 3.37
C GLU A 39 -18.80 -15.06 2.91
N ASN A 40 -19.34 -13.98 3.46
CA ASN A 40 -18.91 -12.61 3.20
C ASN A 40 -17.44 -12.38 3.53
N ASN A 41 -16.95 -12.91 4.67
CA ASN A 41 -15.55 -12.80 5.05
C ASN A 41 -14.62 -13.60 4.12
N ILE A 42 -15.08 -14.77 3.66
CA ILE A 42 -14.32 -15.59 2.69
C ILE A 42 -14.24 -14.88 1.33
N LYS A 43 -15.36 -14.32 0.84
CA LYS A 43 -15.39 -13.52 -0.40
C LYS A 43 -14.47 -12.30 -0.31
N LEU A 44 -14.50 -11.58 0.83
CA LEU A 44 -13.58 -10.48 1.12
C LEU A 44 -12.11 -10.96 1.14
N ALA A 45 -11.82 -12.11 1.77
CA ALA A 45 -10.47 -12.67 1.82
C ALA A 45 -9.92 -13.00 0.43
N PHE A 46 -10.74 -13.63 -0.42
CA PHE A 46 -10.40 -13.90 -1.80
C PHE A 46 -10.08 -12.60 -2.54
N ARG A 47 -10.94 -11.57 -2.41
CA ARG A 47 -10.72 -10.28 -3.06
C ARG A 47 -9.41 -9.63 -2.61
N MET A 48 -9.12 -9.64 -1.31
CA MET A 48 -7.86 -9.12 -0.78
C MET A 48 -6.65 -9.89 -1.34
N ILE A 49 -6.68 -11.22 -1.35
CA ILE A 49 -5.61 -12.04 -1.92
C ILE A 49 -5.42 -11.75 -3.41
N LYS A 50 -6.49 -11.65 -4.21
CA LYS A 50 -6.40 -11.38 -5.64
C LYS A 50 -5.65 -10.09 -5.95
N THR A 51 -5.90 -9.03 -5.17
CA THR A 51 -5.20 -7.75 -5.32
C THR A 51 -3.73 -7.76 -4.91
N ASN A 52 -3.30 -8.76 -4.13
CA ASN A 52 -1.89 -8.86 -3.71
C ASN A 52 -1.00 -9.28 -4.89
N HIS A 53 0.20 -8.70 -4.99
CA HIS A 53 1.17 -9.06 -6.04
C HIS A 53 1.54 -10.56 -6.04
N GLY A 54 1.52 -11.20 -4.87
CA GLY A 54 1.81 -12.63 -4.71
C GLY A 54 0.67 -13.56 -5.13
N SER A 55 -0.47 -13.05 -5.59
CA SER A 55 -1.62 -13.87 -6.00
C SER A 55 -1.33 -14.78 -7.20
N LYS A 56 -0.41 -14.33 -8.06
CA LYS A 56 0.10 -15.08 -9.23
C LYS A 56 1.20 -16.08 -8.88
N THR A 57 1.63 -16.13 -7.63
CA THR A 57 2.71 -17.01 -7.20
C THR A 57 2.13 -18.28 -6.60
N SER A 58 2.46 -19.42 -7.19
CA SER A 58 1.92 -20.70 -6.74
C SER A 58 2.60 -21.24 -5.48
N GLY A 59 1.84 -22.04 -4.74
CA GLY A 59 2.35 -22.85 -3.63
C GLY A 59 3.05 -24.12 -4.12
N ILE A 60 3.08 -25.15 -3.28
CA ILE A 60 3.62 -26.47 -3.66
C ILE A 60 2.71 -27.20 -4.67
N ASP A 61 1.42 -26.89 -4.64
CA ASP A 61 0.36 -27.43 -5.50
C ASP A 61 0.34 -26.81 -6.91
N LYS A 62 1.27 -25.88 -7.21
CA LYS A 62 1.35 -25.14 -8.47
C LYS A 62 0.10 -24.32 -8.84
N MET A 63 -0.92 -24.28 -7.98
CA MET A 63 -2.13 -23.48 -8.16
C MET A 63 -1.92 -22.01 -7.78
N THR A 64 -2.63 -21.12 -8.47
CA THR A 64 -2.61 -19.67 -8.35
C THR A 64 -4.03 -19.12 -8.22
N ILE A 65 -4.16 -17.81 -8.04
CA ILE A 65 -5.49 -17.16 -8.05
C ILE A 65 -6.22 -17.32 -9.40
N LYS A 66 -5.51 -17.56 -10.52
CA LYS A 66 -6.15 -17.72 -11.84
C LYS A 66 -6.91 -19.04 -11.95
N ASP A 67 -6.44 -20.06 -11.24
CA ASP A 67 -7.02 -21.39 -11.24
C ASP A 67 -8.31 -21.42 -10.40
N ILE A 68 -8.49 -20.44 -9.52
CA ILE A 68 -9.75 -20.17 -8.83
C ILE A 68 -10.52 -19.15 -9.68
N LYS A 69 -11.29 -19.61 -10.66
CA LYS A 69 -12.14 -18.73 -11.48
C LYS A 69 -13.21 -18.08 -10.61
N GLU A 70 -13.55 -16.83 -10.90
CA GLU A 70 -14.54 -16.09 -10.10
C GLU A 70 -15.97 -16.63 -10.23
N THR A 71 -16.32 -17.23 -11.36
CA THR A 71 -17.58 -17.98 -11.52
C THR A 71 -17.63 -19.22 -10.63
N ASP A 72 -16.47 -19.79 -10.31
CA ASP A 72 -16.32 -20.97 -9.45
C ASP A 72 -16.12 -20.60 -7.98
N ILE A 73 -16.11 -19.31 -7.60
CA ILE A 73 -15.91 -18.92 -6.20
C ILE A 73 -17.05 -19.45 -5.30
N GLU A 74 -18.27 -19.49 -5.83
CA GLU A 74 -19.44 -20.04 -5.13
C GLU A 74 -19.26 -21.54 -4.87
N ASN A 75 -18.57 -22.26 -5.76
CA ASN A 75 -18.18 -23.66 -5.55
C ASN A 75 -16.99 -23.79 -4.59
N TYR A 76 -16.14 -22.77 -4.51
CA TYR A 76 -14.94 -22.77 -3.68
C TYR A 76 -15.21 -22.39 -2.22
N ILE A 77 -16.26 -21.61 -1.95
CA ILE A 77 -16.64 -21.20 -0.60
C ILE A 77 -16.96 -22.41 0.29
N PRO A 78 -17.80 -23.38 -0.12
CA PRO A 78 -18.00 -24.63 0.63
C PRO A 78 -16.69 -25.33 0.95
N LYS A 79 -15.79 -25.45 -0.03
CA LYS A 79 -14.47 -26.07 0.16
C LYS A 79 -13.61 -25.34 1.20
N ILE A 80 -13.63 -24.00 1.20
CA ILE A 80 -12.89 -23.21 2.19
C ILE A 80 -13.54 -23.32 3.58
N LYS A 81 -14.87 -23.37 3.67
CA LYS A 81 -15.60 -23.60 4.93
C LYS A 81 -15.24 -24.96 5.53
N GLU A 82 -15.28 -26.02 4.74
CA GLU A 82 -14.87 -27.37 5.15
C GLU A 82 -13.41 -27.39 5.62
N ARG A 83 -12.50 -26.74 4.88
CA ARG A 83 -11.10 -26.60 5.31
C ARG A 83 -10.92 -25.76 6.57
N LEU A 84 -11.82 -24.83 6.89
CA LEU A 84 -11.79 -24.05 8.12
C LEU A 84 -12.31 -24.84 9.32
N GLU A 85 -13.21 -25.79 9.10
CA GLU A 85 -13.70 -26.71 10.13
C GLU A 85 -12.64 -27.77 10.45
N ASN A 86 -12.04 -28.37 9.43
CA ASN A 86 -11.04 -29.45 9.57
C ASN A 86 -9.67 -29.02 9.05
N TYR A 87 -9.14 -27.91 9.57
CA TYR A 87 -7.92 -27.31 9.04
C TYR A 87 -6.67 -28.16 9.26
N LYS A 88 -6.13 -28.69 8.16
CA LYS A 88 -4.76 -29.22 8.07
C LYS A 88 -3.96 -28.34 7.12
N SER A 89 -2.86 -27.77 7.61
CA SER A 89 -1.99 -26.92 6.81
C SER A 89 -1.20 -27.75 5.79
N LYS A 90 -1.19 -27.32 4.52
CA LYS A 90 -0.35 -27.94 3.49
C LYS A 90 1.12 -27.54 3.68
N LYS A 91 2.03 -28.33 3.09
CA LYS A 91 3.47 -28.02 3.09
C LYS A 91 3.74 -26.69 2.37
N ILE A 92 4.65 -25.91 2.92
CA ILE A 92 5.02 -24.58 2.41
C ILE A 92 6.15 -24.71 1.38
N ARG A 93 6.02 -24.05 0.23
CA ARG A 93 7.08 -24.00 -0.79
C ARG A 93 8.18 -23.02 -0.37
N ARG A 94 9.43 -23.48 -0.26
CA ARG A 94 10.58 -22.63 0.09
C ARG A 94 11.19 -21.98 -1.15
N VAL A 95 11.45 -20.67 -1.06
CA VAL A 95 12.13 -19.88 -2.11
C VAL A 95 13.19 -19.02 -1.46
N TRP A 96 14.42 -19.05 -1.97
CA TRP A 96 15.51 -18.23 -1.46
C TRP A 96 15.48 -16.84 -2.11
N ILE A 97 15.38 -15.79 -1.29
CA ILE A 97 15.44 -14.40 -1.75
C ILE A 97 16.73 -13.72 -1.26
N PRO A 98 17.39 -12.89 -2.09
CA PRO A 98 18.56 -12.13 -1.64
C PRO A 98 18.21 -11.14 -0.52
N LYS A 99 18.94 -11.20 0.60
CA LYS A 99 18.89 -10.25 1.71
C LYS A 99 20.06 -9.26 1.67
N GLY A 100 21.12 -9.61 0.93
CA GLY A 100 22.28 -8.78 0.62
C GLY A 100 23.03 -9.37 -0.58
N ILE A 101 24.30 -9.00 -0.75
CA ILE A 101 25.14 -9.52 -1.84
C ILE A 101 25.41 -11.03 -1.63
N ASN A 102 25.74 -11.43 -0.38
CA ASN A 102 26.08 -12.82 -0.03
C ASN A 102 25.11 -13.47 0.99
N ASP A 103 24.02 -12.81 1.34
CA ASP A 103 23.05 -13.30 2.34
C ASP A 103 21.70 -13.59 1.67
N ARG A 104 21.09 -14.74 1.99
CA ARG A 104 19.80 -15.17 1.45
C ARG A 104 18.84 -15.45 2.60
N ARG A 105 17.58 -15.06 2.44
CA ARG A 105 16.50 -15.38 3.39
C ARG A 105 15.56 -16.40 2.76
N PRO A 106 15.19 -17.48 3.46
CA PRO A 106 14.16 -18.39 2.98
C PRO A 106 12.79 -17.71 3.11
N LEU A 107 12.05 -17.65 2.01
CA LEU A 107 10.64 -17.28 1.97
C LEU A 107 9.80 -18.54 1.91
N GLY A 108 8.82 -18.66 2.80
CA GLY A 108 7.80 -19.69 2.73
C GLY A 108 6.57 -19.19 1.98
N ILE A 109 6.19 -19.86 0.90
CA ILE A 109 5.01 -19.54 0.09
C ILE A 109 3.94 -20.62 0.33
N PRO A 110 2.87 -20.31 1.10
CA PRO A 110 1.74 -21.23 1.30
C PRO A 110 0.94 -21.41 0.01
N THR A 111 0.04 -22.41 -0.01
CA THR A 111 -0.91 -22.59 -1.10
C THR A 111 -1.91 -21.43 -1.18
N ILE A 112 -2.58 -21.27 -2.32
CA ILE A 112 -3.55 -20.18 -2.50
C ILE A 112 -4.71 -20.30 -1.50
N GLU A 113 -5.17 -21.52 -1.23
CA GLU A 113 -6.20 -21.83 -0.22
C GLU A 113 -5.75 -21.42 1.19
N ASP A 114 -4.53 -21.80 1.58
CA ASP A 114 -4.00 -21.45 2.91
C ASP A 114 -3.87 -19.92 3.06
N ARG A 115 -3.52 -19.21 1.99
CA ARG A 115 -3.46 -17.75 2.01
C ARG A 115 -4.84 -17.13 2.15
N ILE A 116 -5.88 -17.68 1.51
CA ILE A 116 -7.26 -17.23 1.67
C ILE A 116 -7.72 -17.46 3.11
N ILE A 117 -7.45 -18.63 3.68
CA ILE A 117 -7.78 -18.96 5.08
C ILE A 117 -7.05 -18.02 6.06
N GLN A 118 -5.74 -17.85 5.91
CA GLN A 118 -4.95 -16.93 6.73
C GLN A 118 -5.47 -15.49 6.62
N GLN A 119 -5.87 -15.07 5.42
CA GLN A 119 -6.44 -13.76 5.17
C GLN A 119 -7.82 -13.61 5.82
N ALA A 120 -8.68 -14.64 5.79
CA ALA A 120 -9.97 -14.65 6.47
C ALA A 120 -9.82 -14.55 7.99
N ILE A 121 -8.87 -15.27 8.58
CA ILE A 121 -8.52 -15.18 10.01
C ILE A 121 -7.98 -13.78 10.35
N LYS A 122 -7.04 -13.27 9.54
CA LYS A 122 -6.41 -11.96 9.75
C LYS A 122 -7.46 -10.84 9.84
N GLN A 123 -8.46 -10.84 8.98
CA GLN A 123 -9.48 -9.78 8.95
C GLN A 123 -10.31 -9.70 10.22
N VAL A 124 -10.56 -10.84 10.87
CA VAL A 124 -11.32 -10.91 12.14
C VAL A 124 -10.45 -10.56 13.34
N ILE A 125 -9.18 -10.96 13.34
CA ILE A 125 -8.24 -10.69 14.45
C ILE A 125 -7.71 -9.25 14.41
N GLU A 126 -7.52 -8.65 13.24
CA GLU A 126 -6.98 -7.30 13.08
C GLU A 126 -7.72 -6.22 13.89
N PRO A 127 -9.07 -6.09 13.88
CA PRO A 127 -9.78 -5.12 14.72
C PRO A 127 -9.56 -5.35 16.22
N ILE A 128 -9.50 -6.61 16.65
CA ILE A 128 -9.29 -6.98 18.06
C ILE A 128 -7.90 -6.52 18.52
N CYS A 129 -6.87 -6.81 17.72
CA CYS A 129 -5.50 -6.41 17.99
C CYS A 129 -5.30 -4.89 17.89
N GLU A 130 -5.91 -4.24 16.91
CA GLU A 130 -5.77 -2.80 16.68
C GLU A 130 -6.27 -1.98 17.87
N ALA A 131 -7.33 -2.44 18.55
CA ALA A 131 -7.82 -1.82 19.79
C ALA A 131 -6.86 -1.91 20.98
N LYS A 132 -5.86 -2.81 20.93
CA LYS A 132 -4.90 -3.06 22.03
C LYS A 132 -3.46 -2.65 21.71
N PHE A 133 -3.15 -2.40 20.45
CA PHE A 133 -1.78 -2.06 20.06
C PHE A 133 -1.35 -0.70 20.62
N HIS A 134 -0.14 -0.66 21.15
CA HIS A 134 0.50 0.57 21.62
C HIS A 134 0.55 1.67 20.53
N ASN A 135 0.23 2.91 20.89
CA ASN A 135 0.10 4.05 19.96
C ASN A 135 1.35 4.32 19.10
N HIS A 136 2.55 4.07 19.64
CA HIS A 136 3.83 4.25 18.93
C HIS A 136 4.39 2.93 18.35
N SER A 137 3.51 1.95 18.09
CA SER A 137 3.79 0.78 17.26
C SER A 137 3.29 1.06 15.84
N TYR A 138 4.17 1.00 14.84
CA TYR A 138 3.85 1.41 13.46
C TYR A 138 3.88 0.27 12.44
N GLY A 139 4.74 -0.73 12.65
CA GLY A 139 4.94 -1.83 11.69
C GLY A 139 3.70 -2.70 11.51
N PHE A 140 3.40 -3.07 10.26
CA PHE A 140 2.30 -3.96 9.85
C PHE A 140 0.89 -3.55 10.29
N ARG A 141 0.70 -2.29 10.70
CA ARG A 141 -0.60 -1.74 11.09
C ARG A 141 -1.19 -0.89 9.97
N PRO A 142 -2.51 -0.85 9.84
CA PRO A 142 -3.13 -0.06 8.80
C PRO A 142 -2.94 1.43 9.06
N ASN A 143 -2.94 2.23 7.98
CA ASN A 143 -2.66 3.67 7.96
C ASN A 143 -1.34 4.14 8.59
N ARG A 144 -0.45 3.22 8.98
CA ARG A 144 0.84 3.54 9.59
C ARG A 144 1.98 3.23 8.62
N SER A 145 2.92 4.17 8.52
CA SER A 145 4.06 4.10 7.61
C SER A 145 5.38 4.24 8.36
N THR A 146 6.49 3.91 7.69
CA THR A 146 7.85 4.16 8.22
C THR A 146 8.08 5.65 8.50
N ALA A 147 7.48 6.54 7.70
CA ALA A 147 7.53 7.97 7.90
C ALA A 147 6.90 8.40 9.22
N HIS A 148 5.80 7.77 9.67
CA HIS A 148 5.19 8.09 10.96
C HIS A 148 6.09 7.71 12.15
N ALA A 149 6.81 6.59 12.05
CA ALA A 149 7.80 6.20 13.06
C ALA A 149 8.97 7.19 13.09
N LEU A 150 9.47 7.59 11.90
CA LEU A 150 10.52 8.60 11.77
C LEU A 150 10.09 9.97 12.31
N ALA A 151 8.84 10.39 12.06
CA ALA A 151 8.28 11.62 12.59
C ALA A 151 8.30 11.64 14.12
N ARG A 152 7.96 10.50 14.77
CA ARG A 152 8.01 10.38 16.23
C ARG A 152 9.44 10.50 16.76
N VAL A 153 10.42 9.84 16.13
CA VAL A 153 11.84 9.99 16.51
C VAL A 153 12.29 11.44 16.34
N ASN A 154 11.97 12.07 15.22
CA ASN A 154 12.32 13.47 14.96
C ASN A 154 11.69 14.41 15.99
N TYR A 155 10.42 14.22 16.36
CA TYR A 155 9.76 14.99 17.42
C TYR A 155 10.49 14.86 18.75
N LEU A 156 10.86 13.62 19.14
CA LEU A 156 11.53 13.36 20.41
C LEU A 156 12.92 14.03 20.49
N ILE A 157 13.63 14.12 19.37
CA ILE A 157 14.91 14.83 19.28
C ILE A 157 14.71 16.35 19.27
N ASN A 158 13.83 16.86 18.41
CA ASN A 158 13.70 18.28 18.10
C ASN A 158 12.98 19.06 19.21
N GLN A 159 11.89 18.48 19.74
CA GLN A 159 10.96 19.18 20.62
C GLN A 159 11.05 18.71 22.08
N ALA A 160 11.44 17.46 22.31
CA ALA A 160 11.42 16.86 23.65
C ALA A 160 12.80 16.61 24.27
N GLY A 161 13.89 16.82 23.53
CA GLY A 161 15.27 16.75 24.02
C GLY A 161 15.78 15.34 24.36
N PHE A 162 15.27 14.30 23.71
CA PHE A 162 15.71 12.91 23.92
C PHE A 162 16.90 12.57 23.04
N TYR A 163 18.11 12.60 23.62
CA TYR A 163 19.36 12.44 22.88
C TYR A 163 20.07 11.10 23.08
N TYR A 164 19.53 10.21 23.92
CA TYR A 164 20.03 8.84 24.07
C TYR A 164 19.00 7.87 23.53
N THR A 165 19.43 6.88 22.75
CA THR A 165 18.57 5.80 22.26
C THR A 165 19.16 4.45 22.66
N VAL A 166 18.29 3.54 23.07
CA VAL A 166 18.56 2.11 23.14
C VAL A 166 18.02 1.51 21.86
N ASP A 167 18.93 1.07 20.99
CA ASP A 167 18.59 0.36 19.77
C ASP A 167 18.51 -1.13 20.14
N LEU A 168 17.34 -1.74 20.04
CA LEU A 168 17.10 -3.17 20.34
C LEU A 168 16.86 -3.93 19.03
N ASP A 169 17.58 -5.04 18.84
CA ASP A 169 17.40 -5.98 17.71
C ASP A 169 17.12 -7.39 18.27
N ILE A 170 15.98 -7.98 17.90
CA ILE A 170 15.59 -9.33 18.32
C ILE A 170 16.17 -10.36 17.34
N LYS A 171 16.85 -11.39 17.87
CA LYS A 171 17.49 -12.43 17.06
C LYS A 171 16.44 -13.34 16.43
N SER A 172 16.50 -13.49 15.10
CA SER A 172 15.64 -14.39 14.31
C SER A 172 14.17 -14.38 14.74
N PHE A 173 13.58 -13.17 14.84
CA PHE A 173 12.27 -12.94 15.45
C PHE A 173 11.19 -13.92 14.98
N PHE A 174 11.05 -14.16 13.68
CA PHE A 174 10.00 -15.02 13.14
C PHE A 174 10.20 -16.52 13.43
N ASP A 175 11.44 -16.96 13.65
CA ASP A 175 11.76 -18.37 13.88
C ASP A 175 11.69 -18.72 15.38
N ASN A 176 11.84 -17.73 16.27
CA ASN A 176 11.94 -17.91 17.72
C ASN A 176 10.67 -17.51 18.50
N VAL A 177 9.52 -17.34 17.84
CA VAL A 177 8.27 -17.01 18.55
C VAL A 177 7.79 -18.23 19.32
N ASN A 178 7.87 -18.18 20.65
CA ASN A 178 7.37 -19.26 21.50
C ASN A 178 5.84 -19.40 21.38
N HIS A 179 5.36 -20.58 21.01
CA HIS A 179 3.95 -20.86 20.74
C HIS A 179 3.06 -21.00 21.99
N ASN A 180 3.63 -20.98 23.21
CA ASN A 180 2.92 -21.28 24.46
C ASN A 180 2.72 -20.09 25.42
N LYS A 181 2.34 -18.89 24.94
CA LYS A 181 2.06 -17.74 25.85
C LYS A 181 0.90 -16.85 25.36
N SER A 182 -0.33 -17.14 25.81
CA SER A 182 -1.55 -16.38 25.48
C SER A 182 -2.08 -15.45 26.60
N ASN A 183 -1.33 -15.19 27.68
CA ASN A 183 -1.83 -14.38 28.82
C ASN A 183 -1.03 -13.10 29.08
N VAL A 184 -0.94 -12.20 28.09
CA VAL A 184 -0.03 -11.02 28.13
C VAL A 184 -0.66 -9.73 28.69
N TYR A 185 -1.94 -9.67 29.04
CA TYR A 185 -2.61 -8.38 29.31
C TYR A 185 -2.88 -8.00 30.78
N ARG A 186 -2.46 -8.79 31.77
CA ARG A 186 -2.79 -8.52 33.19
C ARG A 186 -1.77 -7.70 33.99
N ALA A 187 -0.55 -7.49 33.47
CA ALA A 187 0.54 -6.88 34.24
C ALA A 187 0.73 -5.36 34.04
N LEU A 188 -0.12 -4.70 33.25
CA LEU A 188 0.06 -3.29 32.87
C LEU A 188 -0.64 -2.27 33.81
N ASN A 189 -1.45 -2.71 34.76
CA ASN A 189 -2.33 -1.80 35.52
C ASN A 189 -1.71 -1.14 36.76
N ASN A 190 -0.52 -1.55 37.23
CA ASN A 190 0.01 -1.08 38.52
C ASN A 190 1.43 -0.51 38.42
N SER A 191 1.69 0.58 37.69
CA SER A 191 3.00 1.25 37.80
C SER A 191 3.04 2.75 37.50
N ARG A 192 3.72 3.49 38.38
CA ARG A 192 4.17 4.89 38.21
C ARG A 192 5.38 4.92 37.23
N LEU A 193 5.14 4.66 35.94
CA LEU A 193 6.21 4.45 34.94
C LEU A 193 6.94 5.74 34.54
N LYS A 194 8.25 5.58 34.32
CA LYS A 194 9.23 6.62 33.99
C LYS A 194 9.04 7.17 32.57
N LYS A 195 9.51 8.41 32.34
CA LYS A 195 9.39 9.20 31.10
C LYS A 195 10.28 8.69 29.94
N VAL A 196 10.16 7.42 29.55
CA VAL A 196 10.83 6.84 28.37
C VAL A 196 9.85 6.65 27.23
N PHE A 197 10.30 6.86 25.99
CA PHE A 197 9.43 6.72 24.82
C PHE A 197 9.89 5.60 23.91
N ILE A 198 9.00 4.65 23.65
CA ILE A 198 9.22 3.53 22.75
C ILE A 198 8.68 3.89 21.37
N VAL A 199 9.52 3.77 20.34
CA VAL A 199 9.14 3.85 18.93
C VAL A 199 9.45 2.49 18.30
N ARG A 200 8.41 1.78 17.87
CA ARG A 200 8.55 0.43 17.32
C ARG A 200 8.03 0.33 15.90
N TYR A 201 8.79 -0.29 15.03
CA TYR A 201 8.35 -0.72 13.71
C TYR A 201 8.68 -2.20 13.54
N ALA A 202 7.69 -3.07 13.78
CA ALA A 202 7.90 -4.52 13.83
C ALA A 202 8.95 -4.91 14.89
N ASP A 203 10.03 -5.55 14.47
CA ASP A 203 11.19 -5.97 15.25
C ASP A 203 12.17 -4.82 15.56
N ASP A 204 12.25 -3.79 14.69
CA ASP A 204 13.06 -2.60 14.92
C ASP A 204 12.46 -1.74 16.06
N ILE A 205 13.08 -1.79 17.23
CA ILE A 205 12.65 -1.06 18.43
C ILE A 205 13.70 0.00 18.80
N LYS A 206 13.24 1.24 19.01
CA LYS A 206 14.02 2.31 19.65
C LYS A 206 13.39 2.76 20.94
N ILE A 207 14.18 2.81 22.01
CA ILE A 207 13.75 3.39 23.28
C ILE A 207 14.54 4.68 23.53
N MET A 208 13.84 5.80 23.45
CA MET A 208 14.39 7.13 23.58
C MET A 208 14.43 7.53 25.07
N CYS A 209 15.62 7.94 25.53
CA CYS A 209 15.92 8.33 26.91
C CYS A 209 16.56 9.72 26.97
N LYS A 210 16.43 10.41 28.12
CA LYS A 210 17.06 11.73 28.32
C LYS A 210 18.52 11.64 28.78
N SER A 211 18.85 10.59 29.53
CA SER A 211 20.19 10.38 30.09
C SER A 211 20.77 9.01 29.73
N TYR A 212 22.10 8.90 29.81
CA TYR A 212 22.80 7.63 29.60
C TYR A 212 22.46 6.60 30.69
N ASN A 213 22.39 7.03 31.96
CA ASN A 213 22.08 6.14 33.08
C ASN A 213 20.67 5.55 32.96
N GLU A 214 19.70 6.35 32.50
CA GLU A 214 18.36 5.86 32.17
C GLU A 214 18.40 4.82 31.05
N ALA A 215 19.11 5.11 29.95
CA ALA A 215 19.26 4.16 28.83
C ALA A 215 19.90 2.83 29.27
N LYS A 216 20.92 2.86 30.14
CA LYS A 216 21.57 1.65 30.68
C LYS A 216 20.60 0.79 31.47
N ARG A 217 19.82 1.40 32.37
CA ARG A 217 18.81 0.69 33.16
C ARG A 217 17.73 0.07 32.27
N ILE A 218 17.26 0.83 31.28
CA ILE A 218 16.22 0.40 30.35
C ILE A 218 16.70 -0.74 29.45
N LEU A 219 17.95 -0.70 29.00
CA LEU A 219 18.53 -1.78 28.20
C LEU A 219 18.49 -3.11 28.97
N ILE A 220 18.96 -3.10 30.22
CA ILE A 220 18.98 -4.29 31.09
C ILE A 220 17.55 -4.79 31.34
N ALA A 221 16.63 -3.88 31.68
CA ALA A 221 15.23 -4.20 31.92
C ALA A 221 14.55 -4.79 30.66
N SER A 222 14.82 -4.22 29.49
CA SER A 222 14.23 -4.66 28.22
C SER A 222 14.74 -6.04 27.81
N LYS A 223 16.05 -6.30 27.94
CA LYS A 223 16.64 -7.63 27.68
C LYS A 223 16.01 -8.69 28.59
N ARG A 224 15.96 -8.42 29.91
CA ARG A 224 15.33 -9.33 30.88
C ARG A 224 13.86 -9.58 30.58
N TRP A 225 13.11 -8.54 30.23
CA TRP A 225 11.70 -8.67 29.92
C TRP A 225 11.48 -9.52 28.66
N LEU A 226 12.23 -9.28 27.59
CA LEU A 226 12.13 -10.06 26.34
C LEU A 226 12.48 -11.53 26.54
N SER A 227 13.57 -11.81 27.25
CA SER A 227 14.01 -13.19 27.53
C SER A 227 13.04 -13.92 28.46
N ILE A 228 12.76 -13.38 29.66
CA ILE A 228 11.94 -14.07 30.68
C ILE A 228 10.48 -14.17 30.23
N ARG A 229 9.90 -13.06 29.73
CA ARG A 229 8.47 -13.03 29.43
C ARG A 229 8.16 -13.61 28.06
N LEU A 230 8.90 -13.24 27.02
CA LEU A 230 8.60 -13.68 25.65
C LEU A 230 9.45 -14.85 25.17
N GLY A 231 10.53 -15.21 25.86
CA GLY A 231 11.47 -16.24 25.39
C GLY A 231 12.24 -15.80 24.15
N LEU A 232 12.45 -14.50 23.98
CA LEU A 232 13.11 -13.92 22.80
C LEU A 232 14.52 -13.44 23.17
N ASP A 233 15.50 -13.94 22.43
CA ASP A 233 16.89 -13.51 22.54
C ASP A 233 17.15 -12.21 21.78
N VAL A 234 17.99 -11.37 22.38
CA VAL A 234 18.40 -10.09 21.82
C VAL A 234 19.79 -10.21 21.21
N SER A 235 20.02 -9.62 20.03
CA SER A 235 21.35 -9.61 19.42
C SER A 235 22.24 -8.61 20.16
N ASP A 236 23.24 -9.11 20.89
CA ASP A 236 24.17 -8.27 21.66
C ASP A 236 25.03 -7.36 20.77
N GLU A 237 25.42 -7.83 19.58
CA GLU A 237 26.23 -7.06 18.63
C GLU A 237 25.51 -5.82 18.09
N LYS A 238 24.21 -5.97 17.81
CA LYS A 238 23.40 -4.91 17.23
C LYS A 238 22.73 -4.04 18.28
N THR A 239 22.51 -4.58 19.47
CA THR A 239 21.82 -3.89 20.54
C THR A 239 22.78 -3.00 21.31
N LYS A 240 22.61 -1.68 21.19
CA LYS A 240 23.54 -0.71 21.79
C LYS A 240 22.87 0.58 22.23
N ILE A 241 23.52 1.26 23.17
CA ILE A 241 23.16 2.60 23.63
C ILE A 241 23.91 3.61 22.77
N ILE A 242 23.19 4.56 22.18
CA ILE A 242 23.75 5.56 21.27
C ILE A 242 23.42 6.96 21.79
N ASN A 243 24.45 7.80 21.93
CA ASN A 243 24.30 9.23 22.14
C ASN A 243 24.16 9.92 20.77
N LEU A 244 22.95 10.35 20.45
CA LEU A 244 22.59 10.98 19.18
C LEU A 244 23.31 12.32 18.95
N ARG A 245 23.84 12.98 19.98
CA ARG A 245 24.64 14.21 19.80
C ARG A 245 26.02 13.92 19.24
N LYS A 246 26.56 12.72 19.49
CA LYS A 246 27.92 12.31 19.08
C LYS A 246 27.92 11.46 17.81
N GLN A 247 27.02 10.50 17.71
CA GLN A 247 27.02 9.50 16.65
C GLN A 247 25.64 9.25 16.05
N TYR A 248 25.62 8.64 14.86
CA TYR A 248 24.39 8.26 14.17
C TYR A 248 23.79 6.98 14.75
N SER A 249 22.47 6.96 14.89
CA SER A 249 21.67 5.75 15.10
C SER A 249 20.99 5.38 13.79
N GLU A 250 20.95 4.09 13.46
CA GLU A 250 20.29 3.59 12.25
C GLU A 250 18.84 3.19 12.55
N PHE A 251 17.91 3.54 11.66
CA PHE A 251 16.49 3.19 11.78
C PHE A 251 15.82 3.14 10.43
N LEU A 252 15.14 2.04 10.07
CA LEU A 252 14.30 1.98 8.86
C LEU A 252 15.00 2.44 7.56
N GLY A 253 16.31 2.22 7.46
CA GLY A 253 17.13 2.64 6.32
C GLY A 253 17.67 4.07 6.37
N PHE A 254 17.40 4.80 7.45
CA PHE A 254 17.93 6.13 7.74
C PHE A 254 19.04 6.05 8.79
N LYS A 255 19.97 7.01 8.74
CA LYS A 255 20.90 7.30 9.84
C LYS A 255 20.54 8.66 10.41
N ILE A 256 20.31 8.73 11.72
CA ILE A 256 19.75 9.90 12.43
C ILE A 256 20.70 10.30 13.55
N LYS A 257 20.98 11.60 13.68
CA LYS A 257 21.71 12.19 14.82
C LYS A 257 21.14 13.55 15.19
N ALA A 258 21.44 14.06 16.38
CA ALA A 258 21.11 15.42 16.79
C ALA A 258 22.28 16.36 16.42
N LYS A 259 22.00 17.45 15.69
CA LYS A 259 22.98 18.50 15.37
C LYS A 259 22.52 19.83 15.96
N ARG A 260 23.45 20.65 16.47
CA ARG A 260 23.14 21.97 17.03
C ARG A 260 22.56 22.91 15.97
N LYS A 261 21.54 23.69 16.34
CA LYS A 261 20.96 24.79 15.55
C LYS A 261 20.35 25.83 16.50
N GLY A 262 20.93 27.04 16.53
CA GLY A 262 20.67 28.04 17.58
C GLY A 262 19.21 28.46 17.73
N LYS A 263 18.48 28.72 16.64
CA LYS A 263 17.08 29.20 16.67
C LYS A 263 16.03 28.10 16.91
N THR A 264 16.37 26.98 17.55
CA THR A 264 15.42 25.88 17.80
C THR A 264 15.11 25.76 19.29
N LEU A 265 13.90 25.32 19.65
CA LEU A 265 13.42 25.23 21.04
C LEU A 265 14.43 24.55 21.98
N MET A 266 15.00 23.42 21.53
CA MET A 266 15.96 22.64 22.31
C MET A 266 17.42 22.89 21.90
N GLY A 267 17.70 23.82 20.98
CA GLY A 267 19.04 24.08 20.43
C GLY A 267 19.62 22.98 19.53
N TYR A 268 18.85 21.90 19.27
CA TYR A 268 19.22 20.78 18.39
C TYR A 268 18.10 20.46 17.41
N TYR A 269 18.49 19.91 16.25
CA TYR A 269 17.57 19.32 15.29
C TYR A 269 18.06 17.94 14.85
N SER A 270 17.10 17.13 14.37
CA SER A 270 17.31 15.81 13.80
C SER A 270 17.96 15.96 12.43
N HIS A 271 19.22 15.56 12.35
CA HIS A 271 20.01 15.47 11.14
C HIS A 271 19.98 14.02 10.64
N SER A 272 19.25 13.81 9.54
CA SER A 272 18.97 12.51 8.94
C SER A 272 19.53 12.39 7.52
N ARG A 273 20.13 11.24 7.22
CA ARG A 273 20.71 10.84 5.93
C ARG A 273 20.34 9.39 5.58
N ILE A 274 20.63 8.94 4.36
CA ILE A 274 20.42 7.56 3.91
C ILE A 274 21.51 6.66 4.51
N LYS A 275 21.13 5.46 4.97
CA LYS A 275 22.10 4.43 5.43
C LYS A 275 23.07 4.07 4.29
N ASN A 276 24.37 3.99 4.59
CA ASN A 276 25.41 3.78 3.57
C ASN A 276 25.19 2.48 2.76
N LYS A 277 24.78 1.39 3.42
CA LYS A 277 24.44 0.13 2.75
C LYS A 277 23.31 0.30 1.73
N ASN A 278 22.33 1.16 2.02
CA ASN A 278 21.22 1.43 1.11
C ASN A 278 21.69 2.26 -0.10
N VAL A 279 22.57 3.24 0.10
CA VAL A 279 23.16 4.02 -1.00
C VAL A 279 23.84 3.09 -2.00
N LEU A 280 24.70 2.18 -1.53
CA LEU A 280 25.39 1.19 -2.37
C LEU A 280 24.40 0.26 -3.09
N LYS A 281 23.38 -0.22 -2.36
CA LYS A 281 22.33 -1.07 -2.93
C LYS A 281 21.59 -0.38 -4.08
N ILE A 282 21.17 0.87 -3.87
CA ILE A 282 20.45 1.67 -4.88
C ILE A 282 21.34 1.92 -6.11
N GLN A 283 22.63 2.24 -5.92
CA GLN A 283 23.57 2.42 -7.03
C GLN A 283 23.67 1.16 -7.89
N ASN A 284 23.77 0.00 -7.26
CA ASN A 284 23.84 -1.28 -7.95
C ASN A 284 22.54 -1.61 -8.70
N GLU A 285 21.38 -1.43 -8.06
CA GLU A 285 20.08 -1.68 -8.69
C GLU A 285 19.81 -0.76 -9.88
N ILE A 286 20.13 0.54 -9.77
CA ILE A 286 20.03 1.49 -10.88
C ILE A 286 20.99 1.07 -12.00
N SER A 287 22.23 0.73 -11.68
CA SER A 287 23.23 0.32 -12.67
C SER A 287 22.79 -0.93 -13.44
N GLN A 288 22.18 -1.91 -12.76
CA GLN A 288 21.61 -3.10 -13.39
C GLN A 288 20.44 -2.75 -14.32
N LYS A 289 19.52 -1.87 -13.88
CA LYS A 289 18.39 -1.43 -14.70
C LYS A 289 18.83 -0.62 -15.92
N VAL A 290 19.86 0.21 -15.80
CA VAL A 290 20.47 0.93 -16.94
C VAL A 290 21.03 -0.05 -17.97
N LYS A 291 21.76 -1.09 -17.54
CA LYS A 291 22.25 -2.14 -18.44
C LYS A 291 21.11 -2.92 -19.12
N MET A 292 20.02 -3.16 -18.40
CA MET A 292 18.83 -3.81 -18.94
C MET A 292 18.14 -2.96 -20.02
N VAL A 293 17.98 -1.66 -19.78
CA VAL A 293 17.43 -0.71 -20.76
C VAL A 293 18.33 -0.62 -22.00
N GLN A 294 19.64 -0.67 -21.84
CA GLN A 294 20.58 -0.72 -22.97
C GLN A 294 20.34 -1.97 -23.83
N LYS A 295 20.27 -3.15 -23.21
CA LYS A 295 20.10 -4.42 -23.92
C LYS A 295 18.73 -4.51 -24.62
N TYR A 296 17.69 -4.00 -23.96
CA TYR A 296 16.32 -4.06 -24.45
C TYR A 296 15.62 -2.69 -24.21
N PRO A 297 15.71 -1.74 -25.16
CA PRO A 297 15.19 -0.39 -25.01
C PRO A 297 13.67 -0.34 -25.23
N THR A 298 12.93 -0.99 -24.33
CA THR A 298 11.46 -1.02 -24.31
C THR A 298 10.90 0.00 -23.32
N CYS A 299 9.68 0.47 -23.57
CA CYS A 299 8.97 1.36 -22.64
C CYS A 299 8.80 0.74 -21.25
N GLU A 300 8.65 -0.58 -21.17
CA GLU A 300 8.54 -1.31 -19.91
C GLU A 300 9.83 -1.23 -19.07
N ASN A 301 10.99 -1.45 -19.69
CA ASN A 301 12.28 -1.37 -18.99
C ASN A 301 12.58 0.06 -18.53
N VAL A 302 12.25 1.05 -19.37
CA VAL A 302 12.34 2.48 -19.00
C VAL A 302 11.44 2.80 -17.81
N ASN A 303 10.18 2.35 -17.84
CA ASN A 303 9.25 2.53 -16.72
C ASN A 303 9.69 1.78 -15.46
N SER A 304 10.33 0.62 -15.60
CA SER A 304 10.92 -0.11 -14.48
C SER A 304 12.05 0.67 -13.82
N LEU A 305 12.94 1.29 -14.61
CA LEU A 305 13.99 2.19 -14.10
C LEU A 305 13.38 3.43 -13.43
N ASN A 306 12.42 4.10 -14.08
CA ASN A 306 11.73 5.27 -13.54
C ASN A 306 11.00 4.95 -12.22
N SER A 307 10.40 3.75 -12.11
CA SER A 307 9.74 3.29 -10.88
C SER A 307 10.73 3.11 -9.73
N LEU A 308 11.93 2.59 -10.01
CA LEU A 308 13.00 2.46 -9.02
C LEU A 308 13.50 3.84 -8.54
N ILE A 309 13.72 4.77 -9.48
CA ILE A 309 14.14 6.14 -9.17
C ILE A 309 13.07 6.82 -8.32
N LEU A 310 11.82 6.81 -8.78
CA LEU A 310 10.71 7.43 -8.07
C LEU A 310 10.50 6.82 -6.68
N GLY A 311 10.53 5.50 -6.55
CA GLY A 311 10.40 4.81 -5.26
C GLY A 311 11.50 5.21 -4.28
N THR A 312 12.74 5.30 -4.75
CA THR A 312 13.88 5.76 -3.95
C THR A 312 13.66 7.20 -3.47
N GLN A 313 13.31 8.10 -4.40
CA GLN A 313 13.04 9.50 -4.08
C GLN A 313 11.92 9.65 -3.06
N LEU A 314 10.78 8.98 -3.28
CA LEU A 314 9.61 9.06 -2.40
C LEU A 314 9.84 8.47 -1.02
N TYR A 315 10.64 7.41 -0.90
CA TYR A 315 10.94 6.80 0.39
C TYR A 315 11.93 7.65 1.20
N PHE A 316 13.03 8.07 0.58
CA PHE A 316 14.08 8.81 1.28
C PHE A 316 13.81 10.31 1.39
N ARG A 317 12.70 10.83 0.83
CA ARG A 317 12.36 12.26 0.92
C ARG A 317 12.22 12.84 2.33
N TYR A 318 12.07 11.97 3.32
CA TYR A 318 11.93 12.34 4.72
C TYR A 318 13.28 12.56 5.44
N ALA A 319 14.41 12.27 4.79
CA ALA A 319 15.73 12.56 5.32
C ALA A 319 16.12 14.02 5.05
N THR A 320 16.41 14.77 6.11
CA THR A 320 16.74 16.21 6.03
C THR A 320 17.89 16.55 5.07
N HIS A 321 18.87 15.65 4.91
CA HIS A 321 20.08 15.85 4.11
C HIS A 321 20.22 14.78 3.02
N MET A 322 19.08 14.25 2.54
CA MET A 322 19.04 13.24 1.47
C MET A 322 19.73 13.68 0.18
N ILE A 323 19.75 15.00 -0.11
CA ILE A 323 20.23 15.55 -1.38
C ILE A 323 21.67 15.14 -1.64
N TYR A 324 22.53 15.24 -0.62
CA TYR A 324 23.94 14.84 -0.71
C TYR A 324 24.11 13.34 -1.01
N ASP A 325 23.27 12.49 -0.41
CA ASP A 325 23.33 11.05 -0.65
C ASP A 325 22.80 10.71 -2.06
N ILE A 326 21.73 11.38 -2.52
CA ILE A 326 21.16 11.17 -3.85
C ILE A 326 22.06 11.73 -4.95
N ASP A 327 22.71 12.87 -4.74
CA ASP A 327 23.68 13.44 -5.68
C ASP A 327 24.89 12.52 -5.83
N LYS A 328 25.35 11.91 -4.73
CA LYS A 328 26.39 10.88 -4.78
C LYS A 328 25.96 9.68 -5.64
N ILE A 329 24.70 9.23 -5.50
CA ILE A 329 24.13 8.17 -6.33
C ILE A 329 24.10 8.62 -7.79
N ALA A 330 23.51 9.79 -8.07
CA ALA A 330 23.37 10.34 -9.42
C ALA A 330 24.72 10.49 -10.11
N TYR A 331 25.72 11.05 -9.42
CA TYR A 331 27.08 11.20 -9.94
C TYR A 331 27.71 9.86 -10.32
N SER A 332 27.58 8.84 -9.45
CA SER A 332 28.15 7.52 -9.71
C SER A 332 27.58 6.82 -10.94
N VAL A 333 26.29 7.01 -11.23
CA VAL A 333 25.63 6.37 -12.38
C VAL A 333 25.64 7.23 -13.63
N LYS A 334 25.93 8.53 -13.52
CA LYS A 334 25.89 9.49 -14.64
C LYS A 334 26.81 9.07 -15.79
N ARG A 335 28.07 8.72 -15.50
CA ARG A 335 29.04 8.27 -16.51
C ARG A 335 28.55 6.99 -17.20
N LEU A 336 28.00 6.05 -16.43
CA LEU A 336 27.40 4.83 -16.97
C LEU A 336 26.23 5.13 -17.90
N MET A 337 25.30 5.99 -17.49
CA MET A 337 24.14 6.38 -18.31
C MET A 337 24.55 7.07 -19.60
N HIS A 338 25.52 8.00 -19.57
CA HIS A 338 26.04 8.63 -20.79
C HIS A 338 26.63 7.60 -21.76
N SER A 339 27.45 6.68 -21.27
CA SER A 339 28.05 5.62 -22.10
C SER A 339 26.99 4.67 -22.66
N ARG A 340 26.08 4.17 -21.82
CA ARG A 340 25.11 3.13 -22.22
C ARG A 340 23.96 3.66 -23.05
N PHE A 341 23.61 4.94 -22.93
CA PHE A 341 22.47 5.52 -23.65
C PHE A 341 22.85 6.31 -24.91
N LYS A 342 24.14 6.47 -25.22
CA LYS A 342 24.64 7.27 -26.36
C LYS A 342 23.95 6.95 -27.69
N GLY A 343 23.75 5.67 -28.00
CA GLY A 343 23.17 5.21 -29.27
C GLY A 343 21.66 4.98 -29.27
N ILE A 344 20.99 5.05 -28.12
CA ILE A 344 19.57 4.65 -27.98
C ILE A 344 18.66 5.76 -27.45
N SER A 345 19.21 6.94 -27.18
CA SER A 345 18.48 8.04 -26.52
C SER A 345 18.80 9.40 -27.12
N LYS A 346 17.90 10.35 -26.87
CA LYS A 346 18.15 11.78 -27.11
C LYS A 346 18.35 12.47 -25.76
N TYR A 347 19.50 13.13 -25.57
CA TYR A 347 19.81 13.84 -24.31
C TYR A 347 19.43 15.32 -24.41
N LYS A 348 18.22 15.67 -23.96
CA LYS A 348 17.67 17.03 -24.06
C LYS A 348 16.70 17.32 -22.91
N ILE A 349 16.22 18.56 -22.83
CA ILE A 349 15.13 18.93 -21.92
C ILE A 349 13.84 18.29 -22.48
N PRO A 350 13.08 17.52 -21.68
CA PRO A 350 11.83 16.92 -22.15
C PRO A 350 10.78 17.98 -22.48
N THR A 351 10.24 17.92 -23.71
CA THR A 351 9.15 18.79 -24.19
C THR A 351 7.81 18.07 -24.15
N GLU A 352 7.78 16.81 -24.56
CA GLU A 352 6.63 15.91 -24.46
C GLU A 352 6.86 14.94 -23.30
N THR A 353 5.97 14.94 -22.33
CA THR A 353 6.14 14.12 -21.13
C THR A 353 4.84 13.48 -20.68
N THR A 354 4.97 12.49 -19.80
CA THR A 354 3.80 11.89 -19.15
C THR A 354 3.25 12.83 -18.09
N LYS A 355 1.92 12.82 -17.87
CA LYS A 355 1.27 13.59 -16.80
C LYS A 355 1.93 13.42 -15.43
N THR A 356 2.44 12.21 -15.15
CA THR A 356 3.17 11.90 -13.91
C THR A 356 4.49 12.66 -13.83
N TYR A 357 5.23 12.74 -14.93
CA TYR A 357 6.48 13.50 -15.00
C TYR A 357 6.22 14.98 -14.76
N GLU A 358 5.23 15.56 -15.46
CA GLU A 358 4.84 16.97 -15.30
C GLU A 358 4.49 17.29 -13.84
N LYS A 359 3.71 16.43 -13.19
CA LYS A 359 3.29 16.62 -11.80
C LYS A 359 4.45 16.57 -10.80
N LEU A 360 5.47 15.75 -11.05
CA LEU A 360 6.54 15.50 -10.08
C LEU A 360 7.77 16.39 -10.32
N TYR A 361 8.02 16.75 -11.57
CA TYR A 361 9.22 17.44 -12.01
C TYR A 361 8.88 18.77 -12.72
N SER A 362 7.72 19.35 -12.43
CA SER A 362 7.33 20.69 -12.90
C SER A 362 8.41 21.71 -12.56
N GLY A 363 8.95 22.38 -13.57
CA GLY A 363 10.02 23.37 -13.40
C GLY A 363 11.44 22.81 -13.41
N CYS A 364 11.62 21.48 -13.54
CA CYS A 364 12.95 20.91 -13.79
C CYS A 364 13.42 21.25 -15.21
N ARG A 365 14.45 22.10 -15.32
CA ARG A 365 15.07 22.48 -16.61
C ARG A 365 16.31 21.65 -16.95
N ALA A 366 16.53 20.54 -16.26
CA ALA A 366 17.69 19.67 -16.50
C ALA A 366 17.47 18.81 -17.75
N LYS A 367 18.55 18.61 -18.53
CA LYS A 367 18.56 17.63 -19.61
C LYS A 367 18.46 16.21 -19.02
N THR A 368 17.72 15.34 -19.69
CA THR A 368 17.66 13.92 -19.36
C THR A 368 17.67 13.08 -20.64
N TRP A 369 17.80 11.77 -20.49
CA TRP A 369 17.74 10.82 -21.60
C TRP A 369 16.29 10.51 -21.94
N ILE A 370 15.93 10.65 -23.21
CA ILE A 370 14.62 10.27 -23.74
C ILE A 370 14.80 9.01 -24.58
N ILE A 371 14.14 7.93 -24.18
CA ILE A 371 14.20 6.62 -24.84
C ILE A 371 12.77 6.24 -25.23
N LYS A 372 12.52 5.97 -26.52
CA LYS A 372 11.18 5.65 -27.06
C LYS A 372 10.09 6.64 -26.61
N GLY A 373 10.41 7.94 -26.58
CA GLY A 373 9.49 9.00 -26.18
C GLY A 373 9.29 9.16 -24.66
N LEU A 374 9.92 8.32 -23.83
CA LEU A 374 9.83 8.40 -22.38
C LEU A 374 11.09 9.04 -21.78
N PRO A 375 10.96 10.14 -21.00
CA PRO A 375 12.09 10.71 -20.29
C PRO A 375 12.46 9.86 -19.06
N ILE A 376 13.76 9.68 -18.84
CA ILE A 376 14.28 9.14 -17.58
C ILE A 376 14.11 10.18 -16.47
N TYR A 377 13.60 9.76 -15.32
CA TYR A 377 13.34 10.65 -14.19
C TYR A 377 14.66 11.19 -13.63
N PRO A 378 14.77 12.50 -13.39
CA PRO A 378 16.00 13.10 -12.88
C PRO A 378 16.28 12.62 -11.45
N LEU A 379 17.42 11.96 -11.24
CA LEU A 379 17.80 11.36 -9.97
C LEU A 379 17.94 12.40 -8.84
N SER A 380 18.63 13.50 -9.09
CA SER A 380 18.95 14.55 -8.12
C SER A 380 17.84 15.57 -7.88
N TYR A 381 16.79 15.58 -8.71
CA TYR A 381 15.68 16.52 -8.55
C TYR A 381 14.70 15.99 -7.49
N VAL A 382 15.01 16.25 -6.22
CA VAL A 382 14.21 15.76 -5.10
C VAL A 382 14.06 16.84 -4.04
N GLN A 383 12.84 16.99 -3.53
CA GLN A 383 12.53 17.93 -2.46
C GLN A 383 12.26 17.18 -1.15
N HIS A 384 12.95 17.61 -0.09
CA HIS A 384 12.70 17.15 1.26
C HIS A 384 11.24 17.41 1.64
N LYS A 385 10.63 16.44 2.33
CA LYS A 385 9.31 16.59 2.95
C LYS A 385 9.42 16.17 4.41
N SER A 386 8.99 17.03 5.32
CA SER A 386 8.93 16.70 6.73
C SER A 386 7.98 15.52 6.96
N ALA A 387 8.45 14.54 7.73
CA ALA A 387 7.61 13.43 8.15
C ALA A 387 6.58 13.93 9.17
N MET A 388 5.30 13.68 8.91
CA MET A 388 4.20 14.10 9.78
C MET A 388 3.90 13.04 10.84
N SER A 389 3.61 13.48 12.06
CA SER A 389 3.16 12.59 13.13
C SER A 389 1.81 11.96 12.77
N PHE A 390 1.62 10.70 13.14
CA PHE A 390 0.34 10.01 12.97
C PHE A 390 -0.67 10.44 14.02
N THR A 391 -1.85 10.86 13.58
CA THR A 391 -3.00 11.14 14.45
C THR A 391 -3.59 9.83 14.95
N GLN A 392 -3.63 9.63 16.27
CA GLN A 392 -4.04 8.35 16.87
C GLN A 392 -5.53 8.03 16.66
N ASP A 393 -6.35 9.05 16.42
CA ASP A 393 -7.78 8.87 16.14
C ASP A 393 -8.08 8.27 14.76
N ILE A 394 -7.08 8.19 13.87
CA ILE A 394 -7.23 7.52 12.58
C ILE A 394 -7.26 6.02 12.83
N CYS A 395 -8.45 5.44 12.70
CA CYS A 395 -8.70 4.02 12.86
C CYS A 395 -9.73 3.55 11.83
N ASP A 396 -9.51 2.37 11.28
CA ASP A 396 -10.38 1.81 10.24
C ASP A 396 -11.62 1.15 10.79
N TYR A 397 -11.64 0.91 12.09
CA TYR A 397 -12.69 0.21 12.82
C TYR A 397 -13.54 1.17 13.65
N THR A 398 -13.42 2.47 13.38
CA THR A 398 -14.29 3.51 13.94
C THR A 398 -14.80 4.41 12.82
N LYS A 399 -16.09 4.76 12.88
CA LYS A 399 -16.70 5.66 11.89
C LYS A 399 -15.99 7.02 11.80
N SER A 400 -15.64 7.61 12.95
CA SER A 400 -14.88 8.87 13.00
C SER A 400 -13.47 8.73 12.41
N GLY A 401 -12.77 7.63 12.71
CA GLY A 401 -11.42 7.39 12.21
C GLY A 401 -11.37 7.20 10.69
N ARG A 402 -12.33 6.45 10.13
CA ARG A 402 -12.49 6.29 8.68
C ARG A 402 -12.73 7.64 8.00
N ASN A 403 -13.57 8.50 8.57
CA ASN A 403 -13.82 9.85 8.03
C ASN A 403 -12.59 10.77 8.04
N LYS A 404 -11.64 10.59 8.97
CA LYS A 404 -10.36 11.33 8.97
C LYS A 404 -9.39 10.80 7.91
N SER A 405 -9.40 9.48 7.67
CA SER A 405 -8.50 8.83 6.68
C SER A 405 -8.88 9.16 5.23
N THR A 406 -10.17 9.35 4.98
CA THR A 406 -10.74 9.56 3.66
C THR A 406 -11.42 10.91 3.66
N LYS A 407 -10.93 11.89 2.88
CA LYS A 407 -11.76 13.04 2.48
C LYS A 407 -13.02 12.45 1.85
N ARG A 408 -14.10 12.32 2.61
CA ARG A 408 -15.25 11.52 2.19
C ARG A 408 -15.82 12.16 0.93
N LEU A 409 -16.05 11.31 -0.07
CA LEU A 409 -17.07 11.55 -1.08
C LEU A 409 -18.40 11.71 -0.32
N ILE A 410 -19.17 12.70 -0.74
CA ILE A 410 -20.34 13.28 -0.07
C ILE A 410 -21.32 12.18 0.38
N ASN A 411 -21.91 12.36 1.57
CA ASN A 411 -22.85 11.44 2.24
C ASN A 411 -24.03 10.98 1.35
N GLU A 412 -24.38 11.74 0.31
CA GLU A 412 -25.55 11.52 -0.54
C GLU A 412 -25.49 10.22 -1.36
N THR A 413 -24.30 9.81 -1.82
CA THR A 413 -24.15 8.61 -2.69
C THR A 413 -23.94 7.30 -1.92
N GLU A 414 -23.78 7.37 -0.60
CA GLU A 414 -23.41 6.21 0.23
C GLU A 414 -24.51 5.14 0.25
N TYR A 415 -25.77 5.57 0.36
CA TYR A 415 -26.92 4.66 0.35
C TYR A 415 -27.01 3.86 -0.96
N SER A 416 -26.94 4.56 -2.11
CA SER A 416 -27.00 3.93 -3.43
C SER A 416 -25.84 2.96 -3.66
N ILE A 417 -24.63 3.29 -3.18
CA ILE A 417 -23.48 2.39 -3.24
C ILE A 417 -23.69 1.14 -2.36
N LYS A 418 -24.25 1.29 -1.15
CA LYS A 418 -24.58 0.17 -0.26
C LYS A 418 -25.68 -0.72 -0.85
N LEU A 419 -26.63 -0.14 -1.57
CA LEU A 419 -27.68 -0.90 -2.26
C LEU A 419 -27.12 -1.63 -3.49
N LEU A 420 -26.25 -0.99 -4.28
CA LEU A 420 -25.51 -1.65 -5.37
C LEU A 420 -24.66 -2.83 -4.88
N SER A 421 -24.04 -2.72 -3.70
CA SER A 421 -23.26 -3.83 -3.14
C SER A 421 -24.11 -4.96 -2.59
N LYS A 422 -25.41 -4.74 -2.33
CA LYS A 422 -26.35 -5.83 -2.02
C LYS A 422 -26.82 -6.53 -3.29
N ASN A 423 -26.96 -5.79 -4.39
CA ASN A 423 -27.49 -6.29 -5.66
C ASN A 423 -26.38 -6.77 -6.61
N TYR A 424 -25.65 -7.84 -6.21
CA TYR A 424 -24.66 -8.47 -7.08
C TYR A 424 -25.32 -9.11 -8.30
N ILE A 425 -24.75 -8.88 -9.48
CA ILE A 425 -25.19 -9.52 -10.71
C ILE A 425 -24.61 -10.93 -10.74
N LYS A 426 -25.45 -11.94 -10.47
CA LYS A 426 -25.06 -13.35 -10.33
C LYS A 426 -24.31 -13.91 -11.55
N ASN A 427 -24.71 -13.51 -12.76
CA ASN A 427 -24.11 -13.99 -14.02
C ASN A 427 -22.83 -13.23 -14.42
N ARG A 428 -22.27 -12.41 -13.52
CA ARG A 428 -21.03 -11.65 -13.75
C ARG A 428 -19.98 -12.03 -12.72
N SER A 429 -18.73 -11.81 -13.08
CA SER A 429 -17.59 -12.08 -12.23
C SER A 429 -17.59 -11.19 -10.96
N VAL A 430 -16.93 -11.66 -9.89
CA VAL A 430 -16.77 -10.86 -8.67
C VAL A 430 -15.96 -9.59 -8.96
N GLU A 431 -14.97 -9.67 -9.84
CA GLU A 431 -14.17 -8.53 -10.27
C GLU A 431 -15.02 -7.48 -11.00
N TYR A 432 -15.94 -7.91 -11.86
CA TYR A 432 -16.87 -7.01 -12.53
C TYR A 432 -17.73 -6.27 -11.51
N ASN A 433 -18.38 -6.99 -10.59
CA ASN A 433 -19.26 -6.40 -9.59
C ASN A 433 -18.48 -5.41 -8.69
N ASP A 434 -17.32 -5.82 -8.18
CA ASP A 434 -16.47 -4.97 -7.34
C ASP A 434 -15.98 -3.72 -8.08
N ASN A 435 -15.45 -3.88 -9.29
CA ASN A 435 -14.90 -2.76 -10.06
C ASN A 435 -16.02 -1.82 -10.55
N ARG A 436 -17.23 -2.34 -10.84
CA ARG A 436 -18.44 -1.54 -11.12
C ARG A 436 -18.80 -0.64 -9.95
N ILE A 437 -18.95 -1.20 -8.75
CA ILE A 437 -19.28 -0.42 -7.53
C ILE A 437 -18.19 0.63 -7.26
N SER A 438 -16.94 0.26 -7.51
CA SER A 438 -15.78 1.13 -7.29
C SER A 438 -15.73 2.29 -8.26
N ARG A 439 -16.10 2.05 -9.52
CA ARG A 439 -16.28 3.08 -10.55
C ARG A 439 -17.45 3.99 -10.21
N ALA A 440 -18.59 3.44 -9.79
CA ALA A 440 -19.76 4.21 -9.35
C ALA A 440 -19.41 5.15 -8.19
N SER A 441 -18.65 4.64 -7.21
CA SER A 441 -18.12 5.45 -6.11
C SER A 441 -17.12 6.51 -6.57
N MET A 442 -16.31 6.23 -7.59
CA MET A 442 -15.36 7.20 -8.16
C MET A 442 -16.08 8.34 -8.91
N CYS A 443 -17.16 8.02 -9.63
CA CYS A 443 -17.92 8.99 -10.40
C CYS A 443 -19.06 9.63 -9.62
N LEU A 444 -19.23 9.33 -8.33
CA LEU A 444 -20.32 9.85 -7.49
C LEU A 444 -21.70 9.56 -8.08
N MET A 445 -21.93 8.33 -8.54
CA MET A 445 -23.18 7.95 -9.21
C MET A 445 -23.52 8.81 -10.45
N ASN A 446 -22.55 9.53 -11.04
CA ASN A 446 -22.78 10.28 -12.27
C ASN A 446 -22.30 9.53 -13.50
N CYS A 447 -23.02 9.69 -14.62
CA CYS A 447 -22.60 9.19 -15.92
C CYS A 447 -21.22 9.77 -16.31
N GLU A 448 -20.25 8.92 -16.63
CA GLU A 448 -18.89 9.37 -16.96
C GLU A 448 -18.83 10.16 -18.27
N ILE A 449 -19.86 10.01 -19.12
CA ILE A 449 -20.05 10.70 -20.39
C ILE A 449 -20.84 11.99 -20.18
N THR A 450 -22.14 11.88 -19.86
CA THR A 450 -23.09 13.02 -19.84
C THR A 450 -23.09 13.82 -18.55
N LYS A 451 -22.50 13.29 -17.47
CA LYS A 451 -22.53 13.88 -16.11
C LYS A 451 -23.91 13.97 -15.45
N LEU A 452 -24.92 13.35 -16.05
CA LEU A 452 -26.23 13.15 -15.41
C LEU A 452 -26.07 12.24 -14.19
N GLU A 453 -26.81 12.57 -13.14
CA GLU A 453 -26.96 11.71 -11.97
C GLU A 453 -27.68 10.41 -12.38
N LEU A 454 -27.24 9.30 -11.79
CA LEU A 454 -27.77 7.97 -12.04
C LEU A 454 -28.37 7.41 -10.76
N ASP A 455 -29.59 6.91 -10.87
CA ASP A 455 -30.16 5.97 -9.92
C ASP A 455 -29.73 4.54 -10.25
N ILE A 456 -30.18 3.57 -9.46
CA ILE A 456 -29.79 2.16 -9.64
C ILE A 456 -30.37 1.57 -10.92
N ASP A 457 -31.54 2.05 -11.35
CA ASP A 457 -32.28 1.53 -12.50
C ASP A 457 -31.77 2.07 -13.84
N THR A 458 -31.19 3.26 -13.83
CA THR A 458 -30.55 3.90 -14.99
C THR A 458 -29.06 3.60 -15.08
N LEU A 459 -28.43 3.17 -14.00
CA LEU A 459 -27.00 2.85 -13.96
C LEU A 459 -26.69 1.58 -14.75
N HIS A 460 -25.88 1.75 -15.79
CA HIS A 460 -25.32 0.65 -16.55
C HIS A 460 -23.78 0.70 -16.55
N CYS A 461 -23.13 -0.46 -16.50
CA CYS A 461 -21.68 -0.55 -16.58
C CYS A 461 -21.25 -1.13 -17.93
N HIS A 462 -20.55 -0.31 -18.69
CA HIS A 462 -20.07 -0.59 -20.05
C HIS A 462 -18.61 -1.05 -20.03
N HIS A 463 -18.29 -2.07 -20.83
CA HIS A 463 -16.91 -2.44 -21.14
C HIS A 463 -16.41 -1.59 -22.32
N VAL A 464 -15.32 -0.84 -22.11
CA VAL A 464 -14.68 0.01 -23.13
C VAL A 464 -14.29 -0.82 -24.35
N THR A 465 -13.60 -1.95 -24.12
CA THR A 465 -13.45 -3.02 -25.10
C THR A 465 -14.43 -4.12 -24.74
N PRO A 466 -15.39 -4.47 -25.62
CA PRO A 466 -16.32 -5.56 -25.39
C PRO A 466 -15.63 -6.90 -25.09
N VAL A 467 -16.26 -7.74 -24.26
CA VAL A 467 -15.73 -9.07 -23.88
C VAL A 467 -15.51 -9.96 -25.11
N GLN A 468 -16.40 -9.89 -26.10
CA GLN A 468 -16.26 -10.59 -27.40
C GLN A 468 -15.00 -10.20 -28.19
N TYR A 469 -14.42 -9.03 -27.89
CA TYR A 469 -13.19 -8.55 -28.51
C TYR A 469 -11.99 -8.60 -27.55
N GLY A 470 -12.04 -9.45 -26.53
CA GLY A 470 -10.94 -9.65 -25.58
C GLY A 470 -10.92 -8.67 -24.41
N GLY A 471 -12.01 -7.92 -24.19
CA GLY A 471 -12.18 -7.08 -23.02
C GLY A 471 -12.22 -7.87 -21.72
N ASP A 472 -11.58 -7.35 -20.67
CA ASP A 472 -11.59 -7.92 -19.33
C ASP A 472 -12.41 -7.09 -18.34
N ASP A 473 -12.67 -7.64 -17.14
CA ASP A 473 -13.41 -6.95 -16.08
C ASP A 473 -12.55 -6.00 -15.25
N LYS A 474 -11.33 -5.66 -15.71
CA LYS A 474 -10.44 -4.77 -14.96
C LYS A 474 -11.06 -3.38 -14.87
N TYR A 475 -10.78 -2.71 -13.76
CA TYR A 475 -11.22 -1.34 -13.50
C TYR A 475 -10.96 -0.38 -14.68
N SER A 476 -9.84 -0.52 -15.40
CA SER A 476 -9.48 0.32 -16.56
C SER A 476 -10.41 0.14 -17.77
N ASN A 477 -11.02 -1.04 -17.93
CA ASN A 477 -11.90 -1.38 -19.04
C ASN A 477 -13.38 -1.11 -18.73
N LEU A 478 -13.73 -0.67 -17.51
CA LEU A 478 -15.11 -0.42 -17.11
C LEU A 478 -15.43 1.06 -17.06
N LEU A 479 -16.65 1.41 -17.47
CA LEU A 479 -17.20 2.76 -17.49
C LEU A 479 -18.64 2.76 -16.97
N ILE A 480 -19.00 3.73 -16.14
CA ILE A 480 -20.38 3.89 -15.64
C ILE A 480 -21.12 4.91 -16.51
N VAL A 481 -22.25 4.48 -17.09
CA VAL A 481 -23.04 5.25 -18.04
C VAL A 481 -24.53 5.07 -17.78
N HIS A 482 -25.34 5.99 -18.29
CA HIS A 482 -26.79 5.83 -18.33
C HIS A 482 -27.18 4.69 -19.28
N LYS A 483 -28.22 3.90 -18.95
CA LYS A 483 -28.71 2.77 -19.75
C LYS A 483 -28.97 3.15 -21.21
N ASP A 484 -29.52 4.34 -21.45
CA ASP A 484 -29.82 4.80 -22.80
C ASP A 484 -28.59 5.29 -23.56
N ILE A 485 -27.57 5.81 -22.86
CA ILE A 485 -26.27 6.08 -23.46
C ILE A 485 -25.56 4.77 -23.82
N HIS A 486 -25.71 3.73 -23.00
CA HIS A 486 -25.21 2.40 -23.35
C HIS A 486 -25.84 1.87 -24.63
N LYS A 487 -27.17 2.01 -24.79
CA LYS A 487 -27.87 1.67 -26.04
C LYS A 487 -27.33 2.49 -27.22
N LEU A 488 -27.16 3.80 -27.05
CA LEU A 488 -26.61 4.69 -28.09
C LEU A 488 -25.19 4.29 -28.52
N ILE A 489 -24.34 3.83 -27.59
CA ILE A 489 -22.99 3.34 -27.93
C ILE A 489 -23.07 2.12 -28.85
N HIS A 490 -24.03 1.21 -28.64
CA HIS A 490 -24.18 -0.01 -29.44
C HIS A 490 -25.19 0.10 -30.59
N ALA A 491 -25.83 1.25 -30.76
CA ALA A 491 -26.87 1.44 -31.77
C ALA A 491 -26.30 1.36 -33.19
N THR A 492 -26.89 0.49 -34.00
CA THR A 492 -26.64 0.33 -35.45
C THR A 492 -27.77 0.93 -36.29
N GLN A 493 -29.01 0.86 -35.80
CA GLN A 493 -30.19 1.41 -36.47
C GLN A 493 -30.32 2.92 -36.27
N LYS A 494 -30.67 3.63 -37.35
CA LYS A 494 -30.81 5.10 -37.38
C LYS A 494 -31.87 5.62 -36.41
N GLU A 495 -33.02 4.95 -36.33
CA GLU A 495 -34.12 5.28 -35.43
C GLU A 495 -33.70 5.27 -33.95
N THR A 496 -32.91 4.27 -33.55
CA THR A 496 -32.41 4.17 -32.16
C THR A 496 -31.40 5.26 -31.85
N ILE A 497 -30.59 5.66 -32.83
CA ILE A 497 -29.64 6.77 -32.69
C ILE A 497 -30.43 8.06 -32.46
N GLU A 498 -31.38 8.39 -33.34
CA GLU A 498 -32.22 9.59 -33.25
C GLU A 498 -32.98 9.67 -31.92
N LYS A 499 -33.49 8.53 -31.43
CA LYS A 499 -34.20 8.46 -30.14
C LYS A 499 -33.36 8.87 -28.94
N TYR A 500 -32.06 8.54 -28.92
CA TYR A 500 -31.20 8.73 -27.73
C TYR A 500 -30.16 9.84 -27.87
N ILE A 501 -30.08 10.47 -29.05
CA ILE A 501 -29.10 11.52 -29.37
C ILE A 501 -29.23 12.75 -28.48
N TYR A 502 -30.45 13.09 -28.05
CA TYR A 502 -30.77 14.27 -27.24
C TYR A 502 -30.05 14.29 -25.88
N LEU A 503 -29.58 13.13 -25.41
CA LEU A 503 -28.81 13.01 -24.17
C LEU A 503 -27.36 13.52 -24.32
N VAL A 504 -26.87 13.74 -25.54
CA VAL A 504 -25.51 14.19 -25.84
C VAL A 504 -25.48 15.71 -26.01
N LYS A 505 -25.30 16.44 -24.90
CA LYS A 505 -25.38 17.91 -24.89
C LYS A 505 -24.11 18.65 -25.35
N ASN A 506 -22.99 17.98 -25.55
CA ASN A 506 -21.73 18.65 -25.90
C ASN A 506 -20.78 17.80 -26.75
N LYS A 507 -19.94 18.49 -27.54
CA LYS A 507 -18.91 17.88 -28.41
C LYS A 507 -17.95 16.94 -27.67
N LYS A 508 -17.66 17.22 -26.39
CA LYS A 508 -16.78 16.38 -25.56
C LYS A 508 -17.40 15.01 -25.26
N SER A 509 -18.71 14.97 -25.02
CA SER A 509 -19.48 13.75 -24.78
C SER A 509 -19.59 12.93 -26.06
N LEU A 510 -19.86 13.60 -27.19
CA LEU A 510 -19.87 12.97 -28.51
C LEU A 510 -18.52 12.34 -28.86
N ASN A 511 -17.41 13.05 -28.66
CA ASN A 511 -16.07 12.52 -28.89
C ASN A 511 -15.77 11.27 -28.05
N LYS A 512 -16.26 11.22 -26.81
CA LYS A 512 -16.14 10.01 -25.97
C LYS A 512 -16.97 8.86 -26.50
N ILE A 513 -18.23 9.10 -26.87
CA ILE A 513 -19.12 8.09 -27.45
C ILE A 513 -18.50 7.53 -28.72
N ASN A 514 -18.06 8.38 -29.64
CA ASN A 514 -17.41 7.97 -30.88
C ASN A 514 -16.13 7.16 -30.65
N LYS A 515 -15.38 7.46 -29.58
CA LYS A 515 -14.23 6.65 -29.17
C LYS A 515 -14.65 5.25 -28.71
N LEU A 516 -15.73 5.14 -27.93
CA LEU A 516 -16.28 3.86 -27.46
C LEU A 516 -16.88 3.04 -28.61
N ARG A 517 -17.59 3.69 -29.54
CA ARG A 517 -18.09 3.09 -30.78
C ARG A 517 -16.96 2.50 -31.61
N GLY A 518 -15.84 3.22 -31.73
CA GLY A 518 -14.63 2.70 -32.39
C GLY A 518 -14.08 1.42 -31.75
N PHE A 519 -14.07 1.31 -30.41
CA PHE A 519 -13.69 0.05 -29.73
C PHE A 519 -14.70 -1.08 -29.94
N CYS A 520 -15.96 -0.74 -30.23
CA CYS A 520 -17.00 -1.70 -30.61
C CYS A 520 -17.02 -2.00 -32.12
N LYS A 521 -16.07 -1.46 -32.90
CA LYS A 521 -16.03 -1.55 -34.37
C LYS A 521 -17.26 -0.97 -35.08
N LEU A 522 -17.86 0.06 -34.50
CA LEU A 522 -19.02 0.77 -35.04
C LEU A 522 -18.62 2.13 -35.63
N GLU A 523 -19.39 2.61 -36.61
CA GLU A 523 -19.19 3.91 -37.23
C GLU A 523 -19.39 5.08 -36.25
N LYS A 524 -18.69 6.19 -36.53
CA LYS A 524 -18.81 7.41 -35.73
C LYS A 524 -20.16 8.08 -35.99
N LEU A 525 -20.74 8.64 -34.95
CA LEU A 525 -21.90 9.52 -35.06
C LEU A 525 -21.42 10.89 -35.55
N ASN A 526 -21.83 11.27 -36.76
CA ASN A 526 -21.55 12.58 -37.36
C ASN A 526 -22.76 13.49 -37.11
N ILE A 527 -22.74 14.19 -35.98
CA ILE A 527 -23.84 15.05 -35.53
C ILE A 527 -23.25 16.44 -35.28
N ILE A 528 -23.93 17.47 -35.75
CA ILE A 528 -23.61 18.87 -35.45
C ILE A 528 -24.26 19.16 -34.09
N LEU A 529 -23.43 19.41 -33.07
CA LEU A 529 -23.82 19.68 -31.67
C LEU A 529 -23.43 21.08 -31.25
#